data_AF-A0A371DLS2-F1
#
_entry.id   AF-A0A371DLS2-F1
#
_cell.length_a   1.000
_cell.length_b   1.000
_cell.length_c   1.000
_cell.angle_alpha   90.00
_cell.angle_beta   90.00
_cell.angle_gamma   90.00
#
_symmetry.space_group_name_H-M   'P 1'
#
loop_
_entity.id
_entity.type
_entity.pdbx_description
1 polymer ?
#
loop_
_entity_poly.entity_id
_entity_poly.type
_entity_poly.pdbx_seq_one_letter_code
_entity_poly.pdbx_strand_id
1 'polypeptide(L)'
;MRTLQLPPPLDLSHPRSISPGGCPSADFEMGSPGSWCGSLILPDRPRTSESRRPSWSATNAPQSVPKSTWRVLPGSYIAFSLDLSGRANYYLPNSRAAQALLTFRGGRYLGLVAGSWVIRSDDDTHYIETLSVLFVARAPPPIPEAEDHFVPIAPCSDPEFSVEGRTPIRTKPLFPLKDRLQWTTFGTLLQIETLVESTLGFKMDDDEFNDLETLFKADMSALNEVPATNALVKLRVPDGDPVPATIWRDIRGEHKEDPMQYVSELYDLIDVLQSESENS
;
A
#
# COMPACT_ATOMS: atom_id res chain seq x y z
N MET A 1 13.70 67.87 -1.70
CA MET A 1 12.98 67.25 -2.83
C MET A 1 13.93 67.05 -4.00
N ARG A 2 14.37 65.81 -4.24
CA ARG A 2 14.93 65.31 -5.50
C ARG A 2 14.71 63.80 -5.55
N THR A 3 14.37 63.35 -6.74
CA THR A 3 13.58 62.18 -7.14
C THR A 3 14.35 60.85 -7.08
N LEU A 4 13.70 59.80 -6.55
CA LEU A 4 14.13 58.41 -6.70
C LEU A 4 13.87 57.94 -8.14
N GLN A 5 14.90 57.44 -8.80
CA GLN A 5 14.85 56.95 -10.17
C GLN A 5 14.50 55.44 -10.13
N LEU A 6 13.32 55.07 -10.63
CA LEU A 6 12.91 53.67 -10.80
C LEU A 6 13.57 53.06 -12.04
N PRO A 7 14.01 51.79 -12.02
CA PRO A 7 14.53 51.11 -13.20
C PRO A 7 13.41 50.82 -14.22
N PRO A 8 13.73 50.74 -15.52
CA PRO A 8 12.74 50.51 -16.57
C PRO A 8 12.18 49.07 -16.52
N PRO A 9 10.94 48.86 -17.01
CA PRO A 9 10.30 47.55 -17.00
C PRO A 9 10.98 46.58 -17.98
N LEU A 10 11.06 45.31 -17.57
CA LEU A 10 11.58 44.19 -18.38
C LEU A 10 10.65 43.92 -19.58
N ASP A 11 11.20 44.03 -20.78
CA ASP A 11 10.54 43.71 -22.04
C ASP A 11 10.54 42.18 -22.27
N LEU A 12 9.37 41.54 -22.11
CA LEU A 12 9.16 40.08 -22.25
C LEU A 12 8.63 39.69 -23.64
N SER A 13 9.05 40.37 -24.70
CA SER A 13 8.51 40.14 -26.04
C SER A 13 9.44 39.36 -27.00
N HIS A 14 10.18 38.34 -26.56
CA HIS A 14 10.89 37.42 -27.48
C HIS A 14 10.91 35.97 -26.99
N PRO A 15 10.17 35.03 -27.62
CA PRO A 15 10.34 33.60 -27.37
C PRO A 15 11.63 33.12 -28.04
N ARG A 16 12.62 32.68 -27.25
CA ARG A 16 13.79 31.96 -27.79
C ARG A 16 13.46 30.49 -27.97
N SER A 17 13.68 30.02 -29.19
CA SER A 17 13.62 28.62 -29.60
C SER A 17 14.73 27.79 -28.93
N ILE A 18 14.34 26.70 -28.27
CA ILE A 18 15.26 25.69 -27.74
C ILE A 18 15.47 24.65 -28.84
N SER A 19 16.67 24.58 -29.43
CA SER A 19 17.04 23.47 -30.34
C SER A 19 17.53 22.26 -29.55
N PRO A 20 17.20 21.02 -29.97
CA PRO A 20 17.65 19.78 -29.35
C PRO A 20 18.94 19.27 -30.00
N GLY A 21 19.88 18.79 -29.20
CA GLY A 21 21.03 18.01 -29.69
C GLY A 21 22.39 18.59 -29.31
N GLY A 22 23.03 17.98 -28.32
CA GLY A 22 24.39 18.30 -27.92
C GLY A 22 24.97 17.20 -27.05
N CYS A 23 25.44 16.13 -27.68
CA CYS A 23 26.27 15.11 -27.04
C CYS A 23 27.68 15.69 -26.79
N PRO A 24 28.30 15.40 -25.64
CA PRO A 24 29.73 15.22 -25.58
C PRO A 24 30.05 13.79 -25.14
N SER A 25 30.66 13.04 -26.05
CA SER A 25 31.35 11.79 -25.76
C SER A 25 32.52 12.06 -24.80
N ALA A 26 32.58 11.30 -23.71
CA ALA A 26 33.79 11.10 -22.94
C ALA A 26 33.81 9.65 -22.46
N ASP A 27 34.60 8.84 -23.17
CA ASP A 27 35.01 7.51 -22.78
C ASP A 27 35.83 7.59 -21.50
N PHE A 28 35.42 6.90 -20.44
CA PHE A 28 36.35 6.32 -19.49
C PHE A 28 35.78 5.01 -18.93
N GLU A 29 36.41 3.95 -19.39
CA GLU A 29 36.24 2.55 -19.04
C GLU A 29 36.80 2.29 -17.63
N MET A 30 35.99 1.76 -16.72
CA MET A 30 36.51 0.98 -15.59
C MET A 30 35.50 -0.09 -15.13
N GLY A 31 35.85 -1.34 -15.44
CA GLY A 31 35.61 -2.50 -14.58
C GLY A 31 34.17 -2.98 -14.44
N SER A 32 33.66 -3.66 -15.47
CA SER A 32 32.53 -4.58 -15.31
C SER A 32 32.97 -5.90 -14.65
N PRO A 33 32.21 -6.41 -13.67
CA PRO A 33 32.05 -7.84 -13.50
C PRO A 33 30.59 -8.24 -13.77
N GLY A 34 30.40 -9.15 -14.72
CA GLY A 34 29.27 -10.09 -14.70
C GLY A 34 27.99 -9.65 -15.41
N SER A 35 28.03 -9.73 -16.73
CA SER A 35 26.89 -9.74 -17.65
C SER A 35 25.71 -10.64 -17.19
N TRP A 36 24.60 -10.00 -16.81
CA TRP A 36 23.25 -10.59 -16.81
C TRP A 36 22.25 -9.71 -17.60
N CYS A 37 22.74 -8.85 -18.50
CA CYS A 37 21.90 -8.12 -19.44
C CYS A 37 21.61 -8.99 -20.67
N GLY A 38 20.69 -9.94 -20.51
CA GLY A 38 20.07 -10.67 -21.61
C GLY A 38 18.65 -10.17 -21.85
N SER A 39 18.52 -9.10 -22.65
CA SER A 39 17.31 -8.73 -23.40
C SER A 39 16.02 -8.47 -22.63
N LEU A 40 15.81 -7.21 -22.24
CA LEU A 40 14.57 -6.45 -22.53
C LEU A 40 14.91 -4.94 -22.41
N ILE A 41 15.69 -4.42 -23.36
CA ILE A 41 15.72 -2.98 -23.63
C ILE A 41 14.38 -2.66 -24.31
N LEU A 42 13.45 -2.11 -23.55
CA LEU A 42 12.40 -1.25 -24.07
C LEU A 42 12.84 0.19 -23.77
N PRO A 43 12.68 1.14 -24.71
CA PRO A 43 13.20 2.49 -24.57
C PRO A 43 12.55 3.18 -23.38
N ASP A 44 13.29 4.11 -22.76
CA ASP A 44 12.80 5.05 -21.74
C ASP A 44 11.47 5.65 -22.16
N ARG A 45 10.38 5.03 -21.68
CA ARG A 45 9.03 5.52 -21.83
C ARG A 45 8.59 5.94 -20.43
N PRO A 46 8.01 7.14 -20.26
CA PRO A 46 7.42 7.54 -18.99
C PRO A 46 6.48 6.42 -18.53
N ARG A 47 6.77 5.79 -17.39
CA ARG A 47 5.92 4.75 -16.83
C ARG A 47 4.66 5.39 -16.24
N THR A 48 3.70 5.64 -17.11
CA THR A 48 2.30 5.95 -16.74
C THR A 48 1.39 4.74 -17.00
N SER A 49 1.96 3.53 -17.11
CA SER A 49 1.21 2.32 -17.45
C SER A 49 0.82 1.56 -16.20
N GLU A 50 -0.47 1.35 -16.00
CA GLU A 50 -1.00 0.29 -15.14
C GLU A 50 -0.40 -1.04 -15.60
N SER A 51 0.30 -1.74 -14.70
CA SER A 51 0.90 -3.03 -15.00
C SER A 51 0.01 -4.13 -14.43
N ARG A 52 -0.91 -4.65 -15.25
CA ARG A 52 -1.45 -6.01 -15.08
C ARG A 52 -0.35 -7.01 -15.47
N ARG A 53 0.73 -7.05 -14.69
CA ARG A 53 1.67 -8.16 -14.77
C ARG A 53 1.30 -9.11 -13.65
N PRO A 54 0.80 -10.32 -13.97
CA PRO A 54 0.95 -11.42 -13.05
C PRO A 54 2.44 -11.46 -12.65
N SER A 55 2.68 -11.52 -11.35
CA SER A 55 3.74 -12.32 -10.74
C SER A 55 4.84 -12.83 -11.70
N TRP A 56 6.10 -12.47 -11.41
CA TRP A 56 7.26 -12.85 -12.22
C TRP A 56 7.25 -14.35 -12.59
N SER A 57 7.35 -14.67 -13.89
CA SER A 57 7.40 -16.05 -14.38
C SER A 57 8.65 -16.79 -13.85
N ALA A 58 8.42 -17.95 -13.24
CA ALA A 58 9.37 -18.67 -12.40
C ALA A 58 10.10 -19.83 -13.09
N THR A 59 10.13 -19.88 -14.43
CA THR A 59 10.75 -21.02 -15.13
C THR A 59 12.28 -21.15 -14.92
N ASN A 60 12.91 -20.18 -14.24
CA ASN A 60 14.27 -20.25 -13.66
C ASN A 60 14.38 -19.41 -12.37
N ALA A 61 13.31 -19.37 -11.57
CA ALA A 61 13.19 -18.55 -10.38
C ALA A 61 14.19 -18.93 -9.26
N PRO A 62 14.94 -17.98 -8.66
CA PRO A 62 15.75 -18.26 -7.48
C PRO A 62 14.90 -18.75 -6.29
N GLN A 63 15.44 -19.60 -5.41
CA GLN A 63 14.69 -20.07 -4.24
C GLN A 63 14.25 -18.94 -3.28
N SER A 64 14.89 -17.78 -3.36
CA SER A 64 14.47 -16.57 -2.67
C SER A 64 14.64 -15.34 -3.56
N VAL A 65 13.71 -14.39 -3.45
CA VAL A 65 13.79 -13.11 -4.14
C VAL A 65 14.40 -12.08 -3.17
N PRO A 66 15.54 -11.45 -3.51
CA PRO A 66 16.14 -10.43 -2.66
C PRO A 66 15.16 -9.30 -2.36
N LYS A 67 15.18 -8.77 -1.12
CA LYS A 67 14.31 -7.66 -0.68
C LYS A 67 14.40 -6.43 -1.58
N SER A 68 15.57 -6.18 -2.20
CA SER A 68 15.77 -5.10 -3.18
C SER A 68 14.90 -5.21 -4.43
N THR A 69 14.34 -6.39 -4.69
CA THR A 69 13.48 -6.67 -5.85
C THR A 69 11.99 -6.53 -5.52
N TRP A 70 11.65 -6.41 -4.24
CA TRP A 70 10.25 -6.36 -3.80
C TRP A 70 9.59 -5.07 -4.26
N ARG A 71 8.37 -5.17 -4.78
CA ARG A 71 7.71 -4.00 -5.36
C ARG A 71 7.10 -3.07 -4.32
N VAL A 72 6.83 -3.53 -3.11
CA VAL A 72 6.34 -2.67 -2.01
C VAL A 72 7.02 -3.10 -0.71
N LEU A 73 7.65 -2.13 -0.04
CA LEU A 73 8.41 -2.37 1.18
C LEU A 73 7.61 -1.96 2.43
N PRO A 74 7.90 -2.55 3.61
CA PRO A 74 7.37 -2.07 4.88
C PRO A 74 7.63 -0.58 5.09
N GLY A 75 6.71 0.09 5.80
CA GLY A 75 6.72 1.54 6.01
C GLY A 75 6.17 2.34 4.82
N SER A 76 5.73 1.70 3.74
CA SER A 76 5.10 2.37 2.60
C SER A 76 3.61 2.57 2.85
N TYR A 77 3.11 3.78 2.60
CA TYR A 77 1.68 4.03 2.50
C TYR A 77 1.20 3.68 1.09
N ILE A 78 0.09 2.97 1.04
CA ILE A 78 -0.55 2.53 -0.21
C ILE A 78 -2.04 2.83 -0.18
N ALA A 79 -2.61 2.96 -1.36
CA ALA A 79 -4.04 2.79 -1.54
C ALA A 79 -4.32 1.43 -2.16
N PHE A 80 -5.43 0.79 -1.84
CA PHE A 80 -5.75 -0.54 -2.35
C PHE A 80 -7.24 -0.78 -2.50
N SER A 81 -7.60 -1.73 -3.35
CA SER A 81 -8.95 -2.26 -3.51
C SER A 81 -8.86 -3.75 -3.81
N LEU A 82 -9.82 -4.53 -3.34
CA LEU A 82 -9.82 -5.97 -3.59
C LEU A 82 -10.20 -6.27 -5.04
N ASP A 83 -9.49 -7.22 -5.65
CA ASP A 83 -9.81 -7.79 -6.96
C ASP A 83 -10.33 -9.22 -6.80
N LEU A 84 -11.60 -9.31 -6.40
CA LEU A 84 -12.25 -10.59 -6.10
C LEU A 84 -12.87 -11.24 -7.32
N SER A 85 -13.01 -10.49 -8.42
CA SER A 85 -13.70 -10.92 -9.63
C SER A 85 -13.04 -12.17 -10.24
N GLY A 86 -11.71 -12.21 -10.25
CA GLY A 86 -10.93 -13.36 -10.72
C GLY A 86 -11.09 -14.60 -9.85
N ARG A 87 -11.30 -14.43 -8.53
CA ARG A 87 -11.47 -15.54 -7.59
C ARG A 87 -12.79 -16.28 -7.74
N ALA A 88 -13.83 -15.63 -8.26
CA ALA A 88 -15.12 -16.28 -8.50
C ALA A 88 -15.02 -17.50 -9.43
N ASN A 89 -14.02 -17.55 -10.31
CA ASN A 89 -13.81 -18.65 -11.26
C ASN A 89 -13.35 -19.96 -10.60
N TYR A 90 -12.86 -19.92 -9.35
CA TYR A 90 -12.47 -21.13 -8.61
C TYR A 90 -13.67 -21.83 -7.94
N TYR A 91 -14.84 -21.19 -7.94
CA TYR A 91 -16.05 -21.74 -7.36
C TYR A 91 -17.02 -22.23 -8.44
N LEU A 92 -17.93 -23.13 -8.06
CA LEU A 92 -18.98 -23.58 -8.96
C LEU A 92 -19.80 -22.39 -9.48
N PRO A 93 -20.10 -22.31 -10.79
CA PRO A 93 -20.93 -21.24 -11.33
C PRO A 93 -22.27 -21.16 -10.59
N ASN A 94 -22.64 -19.96 -10.14
CA ASN A 94 -23.82 -19.67 -9.32
C ASN A 94 -23.79 -20.18 -7.87
N SER A 95 -22.64 -20.63 -7.35
CA SER A 95 -22.51 -20.88 -5.91
C SER A 95 -22.70 -19.57 -5.11
N ARG A 96 -23.00 -19.70 -3.82
CA ARG A 96 -23.12 -18.55 -2.92
C ARG A 96 -21.80 -17.80 -2.83
N ALA A 97 -20.65 -18.50 -2.81
CA ALA A 97 -19.33 -17.88 -2.86
C ALA A 97 -19.09 -17.12 -4.16
N ALA A 98 -19.37 -17.74 -5.31
CA ALA A 98 -19.20 -17.09 -6.61
C ALA A 98 -20.06 -15.82 -6.71
N GLN A 99 -21.31 -15.86 -6.26
CA GLN A 99 -22.18 -14.68 -6.23
C GLN A 99 -21.69 -13.61 -5.25
N ALA A 100 -21.24 -14.00 -4.05
CA ALA A 100 -20.71 -13.07 -3.06
C ALA A 100 -19.45 -12.34 -3.60
N LEU A 101 -18.52 -13.07 -4.23
CA LEU A 101 -17.32 -12.49 -4.84
C LEU A 101 -17.63 -11.53 -5.99
N LEU A 102 -18.62 -11.85 -6.82
CA LEU A 102 -19.04 -11.00 -7.95
C LEU A 102 -19.84 -9.76 -7.52
N THR A 103 -20.52 -9.82 -6.38
CA THR A 103 -21.36 -8.72 -5.87
C THR A 103 -20.64 -7.84 -4.86
N PHE A 104 -19.48 -8.28 -4.35
CA PHE A 104 -18.66 -7.50 -3.44
C PHE A 104 -18.22 -6.19 -4.09
N ARG A 105 -18.68 -5.06 -3.54
CA ARG A 105 -18.33 -3.72 -4.00
C ARG A 105 -17.24 -3.13 -3.11
N GLY A 106 -16.03 -3.64 -3.28
CA GLY A 106 -14.87 -3.09 -2.57
C GLY A 106 -14.64 -1.62 -2.93
N GLY A 107 -14.49 -0.78 -1.91
CA GLY A 107 -13.96 0.58 -2.08
C GLY A 107 -12.44 0.59 -2.27
N ARG A 108 -11.89 1.79 -2.49
CA ARG A 108 -10.46 2.04 -2.39
C ARG A 108 -10.14 2.53 -0.99
N TYR A 109 -9.21 1.90 -0.29
CA TYR A 109 -8.83 2.21 1.09
C TYR A 109 -7.37 2.62 1.17
N LEU A 110 -6.99 3.21 2.29
CA LEU A 110 -5.60 3.56 2.60
C LEU A 110 -5.06 2.62 3.67
N GLY A 111 -3.77 2.32 3.57
CA GLY A 111 -3.09 1.59 4.61
C GLY A 111 -1.59 1.77 4.59
N LEU A 112 -0.98 1.43 5.72
CA LEU A 112 0.45 1.33 5.92
C LEU A 112 0.86 -0.13 5.81
N VAL A 113 1.86 -0.40 4.98
CA VAL A 113 2.43 -1.74 4.85
C VAL A 113 3.29 -2.02 6.09
N ALA A 114 2.79 -2.89 6.98
CA ALA A 114 3.50 -3.37 8.16
C ALA A 114 4.45 -4.52 7.82
N GLY A 115 4.09 -5.36 6.85
CA GLY A 115 4.90 -6.49 6.41
C GLY A 115 4.78 -6.71 4.91
N SER A 116 5.84 -7.26 4.31
CA SER A 116 5.89 -7.63 2.89
C SER A 116 6.67 -8.93 2.75
N TRP A 117 6.20 -9.80 1.87
CA TRP A 117 6.78 -11.11 1.61
C TRP A 117 6.61 -11.49 0.15
N VAL A 118 7.56 -12.26 -0.37
CA VAL A 118 7.49 -12.84 -1.71
C VAL A 118 7.64 -14.34 -1.57
N ILE A 119 6.60 -15.07 -1.94
CA ILE A 119 6.50 -16.51 -1.78
C ILE A 119 6.42 -17.12 -3.18
N ARG A 120 7.07 -18.26 -3.38
CA ARG A 120 6.93 -18.99 -4.65
C ARG A 120 5.56 -19.69 -4.66
N SER A 121 4.84 -19.58 -5.77
CA SER A 121 3.56 -20.26 -5.96
C SER A 121 3.73 -21.79 -5.90
N ASP A 122 2.70 -22.50 -5.46
CA ASP A 122 2.67 -23.97 -5.36
C ASP A 122 2.86 -24.67 -6.71
N ASP A 123 2.45 -24.02 -7.80
CA ASP A 123 2.65 -24.51 -9.17
C ASP A 123 4.10 -24.29 -9.66
N ASP A 124 4.95 -23.68 -8.84
CA ASP A 124 6.34 -23.36 -9.12
C ASP A 124 6.54 -22.46 -10.36
N THR A 125 5.46 -21.87 -10.89
CA THR A 125 5.47 -21.10 -12.16
C THR A 125 5.55 -19.60 -11.97
N HIS A 126 5.31 -19.09 -10.76
CA HIS A 126 5.38 -17.66 -10.48
C HIS A 126 5.63 -17.33 -9.00
N TYR A 127 5.88 -16.06 -8.68
CA TYR A 127 5.96 -15.57 -7.29
C TYR A 127 4.78 -14.72 -6.89
N ILE A 128 4.25 -14.98 -5.72
CA ILE A 128 3.16 -14.24 -5.10
C ILE A 128 3.77 -13.21 -4.14
N GLU A 129 3.43 -11.95 -4.33
CA GLU A 129 3.78 -10.88 -3.39
C GLU A 129 2.62 -10.61 -2.45
N THR A 130 2.89 -10.71 -1.16
CA THR A 130 1.91 -10.57 -0.10
C THR A 130 2.29 -9.40 0.81
N LEU A 131 1.30 -8.59 1.19
CA LEU A 131 1.45 -7.44 2.07
C LEU A 131 0.55 -7.59 3.29
N SER A 132 1.08 -7.37 4.49
CA SER A 132 0.28 -7.09 5.69
C SER A 132 0.11 -5.59 5.81
N VAL A 133 -1.14 -5.14 5.82
CA VAL A 133 -1.49 -3.73 5.70
C VAL A 133 -2.38 -3.32 6.86
N LEU A 134 -1.98 -2.31 7.61
CA LEU A 134 -2.78 -1.69 8.68
C LEU A 134 -3.55 -0.50 8.12
N PHE A 135 -4.81 -0.34 8.50
CA PHE A 135 -5.65 0.71 7.95
C PHE A 135 -5.24 2.12 8.38
N VAL A 136 -5.51 3.08 7.50
CA VAL A 136 -5.50 4.51 7.83
C VAL A 136 -6.94 5.02 7.73
N ALA A 137 -7.42 5.69 8.77
CA ALA A 137 -8.80 6.17 8.86
C ALA A 137 -8.86 7.62 9.35
N ARG A 138 -10.06 8.23 9.35
CA ARG A 138 -10.31 9.53 9.99
C ARG A 138 -10.67 9.43 11.47
N ALA A 139 -11.29 8.32 11.86
CA ALA A 139 -11.78 8.11 13.21
C ALA A 139 -10.99 6.98 13.90
N PRO A 140 -10.96 6.97 15.24
CA PRO A 140 -10.45 5.82 15.99
C PRO A 140 -11.21 4.55 15.61
N PRO A 141 -10.64 3.37 15.89
CA PRO A 141 -11.40 2.14 15.77
C PRO A 141 -12.67 2.23 16.65
N PRO A 142 -13.88 1.99 16.09
CA PRO A 142 -15.12 2.17 16.85
C PRO A 142 -15.43 0.98 17.77
N ILE A 143 -14.41 0.22 18.15
CA ILE A 143 -14.54 -0.86 19.12
C ILE A 143 -14.04 -0.35 20.46
N PRO A 144 -14.87 -0.36 21.52
CA PRO A 144 -14.50 0.18 22.83
C PRO A 144 -13.18 -0.37 23.39
N GLU A 145 -12.90 -1.66 23.18
CA GLU A 145 -11.67 -2.31 23.65
C GLU A 145 -10.41 -1.93 22.86
N ALA A 146 -10.56 -1.27 21.72
CA ALA A 146 -9.48 -0.84 20.84
C ALA A 146 -9.60 0.65 20.48
N GLU A 147 -10.35 1.42 21.27
CA GLU A 147 -10.54 2.85 21.08
C GLU A 147 -9.18 3.57 21.11
N ASP A 148 -8.27 3.08 21.94
CA ASP A 148 -6.88 3.56 22.03
C ASP A 148 -5.93 2.82 21.07
N HIS A 149 -6.36 2.08 20.05
CA HIS A 149 -5.45 1.36 19.14
C HIS A 149 -5.19 2.14 17.84
N PHE A 150 -4.71 3.37 18.02
CA PHE A 150 -4.33 4.25 16.92
C PHE A 150 -3.22 5.22 17.31
N VAL A 151 -2.56 5.77 16.30
CA VAL A 151 -1.64 6.89 16.42
C VAL A 151 -2.03 7.99 15.43
N PRO A 152 -2.16 9.26 15.86
CA PRO A 152 -2.42 10.35 14.94
C PRO A 152 -1.24 10.57 13.99
N ILE A 153 -1.54 10.90 12.74
CA ILE A 153 -0.55 11.25 11.72
C ILE A 153 -0.47 12.77 11.62
N ALA A 154 0.74 13.33 11.72
CA ALA A 154 0.93 14.76 11.54
C ALA A 154 0.76 15.16 10.05
N PRO A 155 0.10 16.31 9.78
CA PRO A 155 -0.52 17.22 10.73
C PRO A 155 -1.91 16.73 11.18
N CYS A 156 -2.15 16.79 12.49
CA CYS A 156 -3.43 16.49 13.12
C CYS A 156 -3.92 17.76 13.82
N SER A 157 -5.11 18.22 13.44
CA SER A 157 -5.72 19.45 13.95
C SER A 157 -6.63 19.20 15.16
N ASP A 158 -6.94 17.94 15.43
CA ASP A 158 -7.89 17.54 16.46
C ASP A 158 -7.16 17.36 17.80
N PRO A 159 -7.48 18.19 18.81
CA PRO A 159 -6.88 18.06 20.13
C PRO A 159 -7.32 16.78 20.86
N GLU A 160 -8.45 16.16 20.51
CA GLU A 160 -8.94 14.94 21.16
C GLU A 160 -8.02 13.74 20.88
N PHE A 161 -7.33 13.75 19.73
CA PHE A 161 -6.35 12.71 19.39
C PHE A 161 -4.96 12.96 20.00
N SER A 162 -4.79 14.05 20.75
CA SER A 162 -3.59 14.31 21.54
C SER A 162 -3.64 13.51 22.85
N VAL A 163 -3.48 12.20 22.75
CA VAL A 163 -3.45 11.30 23.91
C VAL A 163 -2.12 11.49 24.65
N GLU A 164 -2.17 11.65 25.98
CA GLU A 164 -0.97 11.77 26.81
C GLU A 164 -0.02 10.58 26.57
N GLY A 165 1.22 10.89 26.19
CA GLY A 165 2.26 9.88 25.94
C GLY A 165 2.35 9.36 24.51
N ARG A 166 1.46 9.76 23.58
CA ARG A 166 1.58 9.39 22.17
C ARG A 166 1.90 10.59 21.30
N THR A 167 3.12 10.58 20.75
CA THR A 167 3.55 11.60 19.79
C THR A 167 2.95 11.28 18.42
N PRO A 168 2.36 12.25 17.71
CA PRO A 168 1.89 12.03 16.35
C PRO A 168 3.03 11.59 15.42
N ILE A 169 2.73 10.65 14.53
CA ILE A 169 3.66 10.15 13.51
C ILE A 169 4.11 11.33 12.66
N ARG A 170 5.42 11.54 12.60
CA ARG A 170 5.99 12.60 11.76
C ARG A 170 6.10 12.08 10.34
N THR A 171 5.63 12.90 9.40
CA THR A 171 5.63 12.56 7.99
C THR A 171 6.55 13.49 7.21
N LYS A 172 7.04 13.01 6.07
CA LYS A 172 7.86 13.80 5.18
C LYS A 172 7.09 15.01 4.63
N PRO A 173 7.79 16.11 4.28
CA PRO A 173 7.16 17.22 3.59
C PRO A 173 6.36 16.72 2.38
N LEU A 174 5.10 17.17 2.24
CA LEU A 174 4.13 16.79 1.19
C LEU A 174 3.33 15.49 1.42
N PHE A 175 3.35 14.92 2.64
CA PHE A 175 2.42 13.84 2.96
C PHE A 175 0.96 14.32 2.86
N PRO A 176 0.12 13.66 2.05
CA PRO A 176 -1.18 14.21 1.64
C PRO A 176 -2.32 13.87 2.60
N LEU A 177 -2.04 13.15 3.68
CA LEU A 177 -3.05 12.66 4.61
C LEU A 177 -3.10 13.57 5.83
N LYS A 178 -3.94 14.60 5.75
CA LYS A 178 -4.24 15.48 6.89
C LYS A 178 -5.32 14.87 7.78
N ASP A 179 -5.20 15.07 9.10
CA ASP A 179 -6.20 14.69 10.11
C ASP A 179 -6.55 13.19 10.03
N ARG A 180 -5.52 12.34 9.89
CA ARG A 180 -5.66 10.89 9.80
C ARG A 180 -5.05 10.18 10.99
N LEU A 181 -5.60 8.99 11.25
CA LEU A 181 -5.16 8.09 12.28
C LEU A 181 -4.63 6.81 11.63
N GLN A 182 -3.44 6.41 12.03
CA GLN A 182 -2.89 5.10 11.73
C GLN A 182 -3.43 4.12 12.77
N TRP A 183 -4.24 3.14 12.34
CA TRP A 183 -4.66 2.08 13.25
C TRP A 183 -3.51 1.11 13.49
N THR A 184 -3.40 0.58 14.70
CA THR A 184 -2.26 -0.26 15.11
C THR A 184 -2.57 -1.75 15.16
N THR A 185 -3.84 -2.14 15.30
CA THR A 185 -4.24 -3.56 15.43
C THR A 185 -5.06 -4.12 14.29
N PHE A 186 -5.58 -3.26 13.41
CA PHE A 186 -6.58 -3.67 12.43
C PHE A 186 -6.06 -3.46 11.02
N GLY A 187 -6.24 -4.49 10.19
CA GLY A 187 -5.62 -4.54 8.88
C GLY A 187 -6.11 -5.71 8.04
N THR A 188 -5.38 -5.97 6.95
CA THR A 188 -5.72 -7.03 6.00
C THR A 188 -4.45 -7.59 5.35
N LEU A 189 -4.53 -8.84 4.91
CA LEU A 189 -3.48 -9.50 4.17
C LEU A 189 -3.82 -9.46 2.68
N LEU A 190 -2.98 -8.80 1.89
CA LEU A 190 -3.23 -8.56 0.46
C LEU A 190 -2.25 -9.32 -0.41
N GLN A 191 -2.73 -9.89 -1.51
CA GLN A 191 -1.91 -10.39 -2.61
C GLN A 191 -1.89 -9.36 -3.74
N ILE A 192 -0.70 -8.98 -4.21
CA ILE A 192 -0.57 -7.99 -5.29
C ILE A 192 -0.88 -8.61 -6.65
N GLU A 193 -2.10 -8.40 -7.14
CA GLU A 193 -2.51 -8.76 -8.52
C GLU A 193 -2.09 -7.69 -9.52
N THR A 194 -2.46 -6.45 -9.21
CA THR A 194 -2.14 -5.30 -10.03
C THR A 194 -1.41 -4.27 -9.18
N LEU A 195 -0.25 -3.82 -9.64
CA LEU A 195 0.46 -2.70 -9.04
C LEU A 195 0.43 -1.52 -10.01
N VAL A 196 -0.22 -0.44 -9.58
CA VAL A 196 -0.22 0.83 -10.27
C VAL A 196 0.97 1.64 -9.75
N GLU A 197 2.03 1.66 -10.56
CA GLU A 197 3.22 2.44 -10.28
C GLU A 197 2.92 3.94 -10.34
N SER A 198 3.64 4.70 -9.52
CA SER A 198 3.68 6.14 -9.57
C SER A 198 5.10 6.60 -9.28
N THR A 199 5.50 7.73 -9.88
CA THR A 199 6.75 8.40 -9.53
C THR A 199 6.71 8.96 -8.10
N LEU A 200 5.50 9.11 -7.55
CA LEU A 200 5.27 9.56 -6.19
C LEU A 200 4.94 8.35 -5.33
N GLY A 201 5.74 8.18 -4.28
CA GLY A 201 5.54 7.20 -3.24
C GLY A 201 5.68 7.88 -1.88
N PHE A 202 4.93 7.37 -0.91
CA PHE A 202 4.89 7.95 0.43
C PHE A 202 5.39 6.90 1.40
N LYS A 203 6.56 7.14 1.98
CA LYS A 203 7.19 6.23 2.94
C LYS A 203 7.41 6.96 4.26
N MET A 204 7.08 6.28 5.34
CA MET A 204 7.48 6.67 6.69
C MET A 204 9.02 6.65 6.80
N ASP A 205 9.56 7.48 7.70
CA ASP A 205 10.96 7.37 8.08
C ASP A 205 11.20 6.09 8.88
N ASP A 206 12.37 5.49 8.71
CA ASP A 206 12.62 4.14 9.25
C ASP A 206 12.58 4.13 10.79
N ASP A 207 13.03 5.20 11.45
CA ASP A 207 12.96 5.35 12.91
C ASP A 207 11.51 5.43 13.41
N GLU A 208 10.69 6.29 12.80
CA GLU A 208 9.25 6.40 13.11
C GLU A 208 8.52 5.08 12.86
N PHE A 209 8.91 4.36 11.80
CA PHE A 209 8.35 3.04 11.49
C PHE A 209 8.74 2.01 12.55
N ASN A 210 9.98 2.01 13.05
CA ASN A 210 10.43 1.09 14.12
C ASN A 210 9.70 1.35 15.45
N ASP A 211 9.47 2.62 15.79
CA ASP A 211 8.72 3.01 16.98
C ASP A 211 7.26 2.53 16.87
N LEU A 212 6.64 2.78 15.72
CA LEU A 212 5.31 2.26 15.41
C LEU A 212 5.30 0.73 15.37
N GLU A 213 6.40 0.10 14.94
CA GLU A 213 6.56 -1.35 14.90
C GLU A 213 6.42 -1.95 16.29
N THR A 214 7.05 -1.30 17.26
CA THR A 214 7.01 -1.70 18.67
C THR A 214 5.61 -1.55 19.23
N LEU A 215 4.91 -0.45 18.89
CA LEU A 215 3.54 -0.21 19.34
C LEU A 215 2.56 -1.24 18.77
N PHE A 216 2.62 -1.53 17.46
CA PHE A 216 1.72 -2.54 16.90
C PHE A 216 1.93 -3.91 17.55
N LYS A 217 3.17 -4.28 17.89
CA LYS A 217 3.46 -5.58 18.52
C LYS A 217 2.83 -5.65 19.91
N ALA A 218 2.92 -4.55 20.66
CA ALA A 218 2.30 -4.45 21.98
C ALA A 218 0.77 -4.52 21.88
N ASP A 219 0.16 -3.70 21.01
CA ASP A 219 -1.31 -3.64 20.87
C ASP A 219 -1.87 -4.97 20.33
N MET A 220 -1.19 -5.60 19.36
CA MET A 220 -1.58 -6.94 18.86
C MET A 220 -1.43 -8.02 19.92
N SER A 221 -0.40 -7.96 20.76
CA SER A 221 -0.24 -8.90 21.88
C SER A 221 -1.38 -8.76 22.88
N ALA A 222 -1.70 -7.53 23.29
CA ALA A 222 -2.82 -7.24 24.18
C ALA A 222 -4.15 -7.72 23.57
N LEU A 223 -4.33 -7.50 22.26
CA LEU A 223 -5.51 -7.95 21.54
C LEU A 223 -5.62 -9.47 21.50
N ASN A 224 -4.51 -10.20 21.39
CA ASN A 224 -4.47 -11.66 21.34
C ASN A 224 -4.86 -12.34 22.66
N GLU A 225 -4.78 -11.63 23.78
CA GLU A 225 -5.23 -12.11 25.10
C GLU A 225 -6.75 -12.03 25.27
N VAL A 226 -7.46 -11.32 24.37
CA VAL A 226 -8.92 -11.17 24.41
C VAL A 226 -9.62 -12.47 23.97
N PRO A 227 -10.72 -12.90 24.65
CA PRO A 227 -11.44 -14.12 24.30
C PRO A 227 -11.93 -14.16 22.85
N ALA A 228 -11.90 -15.36 22.24
CA ALA A 228 -12.26 -15.58 20.83
C ALA A 228 -13.71 -15.20 20.45
N THR A 229 -14.59 -15.06 21.45
CA THR A 229 -15.99 -14.62 21.26
C THR A 229 -16.13 -13.11 21.06
N ASN A 230 -15.04 -12.34 21.17
CA ASN A 230 -15.07 -10.89 21.02
C ASN A 230 -15.09 -10.52 19.52
N ALA A 231 -15.94 -9.53 19.17
CA ALA A 231 -16.00 -8.94 17.83
C ALA A 231 -14.64 -8.45 17.32
N LEU A 232 -13.70 -8.17 18.24
CA LEU A 232 -12.29 -7.87 17.97
C LEU A 232 -11.56 -8.91 17.11
N VAL A 233 -11.91 -10.21 17.20
CA VAL A 233 -11.29 -11.25 16.34
C VAL A 233 -11.59 -11.00 14.87
N LYS A 234 -12.80 -10.46 14.58
CA LYS A 234 -13.24 -10.09 13.24
C LYS A 234 -12.60 -8.80 12.72
N LEU A 235 -11.61 -8.20 13.37
CA LEU A 235 -10.89 -7.07 12.80
C LEU A 235 -9.37 -7.28 12.75
N ARG A 236 -8.85 -8.37 13.34
CA ARG A 236 -7.42 -8.71 13.28
C ARG A 236 -6.99 -8.84 11.83
N VAL A 237 -5.71 -8.63 11.53
CA VAL A 237 -5.19 -9.06 10.22
C VAL A 237 -5.54 -10.54 10.06
N PRO A 238 -6.33 -10.94 9.05
CA PRO A 238 -6.79 -12.31 8.96
C PRO A 238 -5.58 -13.26 8.87
N ASP A 239 -5.54 -14.29 9.72
CA ASP A 239 -4.56 -15.39 9.63
C ASP A 239 -4.85 -16.35 8.45
N GLY A 240 -5.69 -15.91 7.50
CA GLY A 240 -6.13 -16.68 6.34
C GLY A 240 -5.38 -16.33 5.06
N ASP A 241 -5.88 -16.85 3.95
CA ASP A 241 -5.25 -16.64 2.64
C ASP A 241 -5.24 -15.16 2.25
N PRO A 242 -4.11 -14.67 1.69
CA PRO A 242 -4.02 -13.29 1.23
C PRO A 242 -5.10 -13.01 0.19
N VAL A 243 -5.70 -11.83 0.27
CA VAL A 243 -6.81 -11.44 -0.61
C VAL A 243 -6.25 -10.71 -1.83
N PRO A 244 -6.55 -11.16 -3.06
CA PRO A 244 -6.11 -10.50 -4.28
C PRO A 244 -6.55 -9.04 -4.33
N ALA A 245 -5.62 -8.15 -4.68
CA ALA A 245 -5.87 -6.72 -4.64
C ALA A 245 -5.13 -5.95 -5.75
N THR A 246 -5.73 -4.84 -6.15
CA THR A 246 -5.05 -3.76 -6.88
C THR A 246 -4.45 -2.79 -5.87
N ILE A 247 -3.18 -2.48 -6.04
CA ILE A 247 -2.39 -1.61 -5.17
C ILE A 247 -1.95 -0.38 -5.96
N TRP A 248 -2.12 0.81 -5.38
CA TRP A 248 -1.61 2.07 -5.88
C TRP A 248 -0.57 2.64 -4.92
N ARG A 249 0.61 3.00 -5.45
CA ARG A 249 1.64 3.70 -4.67
C ARG A 249 1.28 5.17 -4.39
N ASP A 250 0.47 5.77 -5.24
CA ASP A 250 -0.03 7.13 -5.03
C ASP A 250 -1.32 7.10 -4.21
N ILE A 251 -1.28 7.72 -3.04
CA ILE A 251 -2.38 7.77 -2.07
C ILE A 251 -3.26 9.02 -2.20
N ARG A 252 -2.97 9.93 -3.14
CA ARG A 252 -3.69 11.21 -3.29
C ARG A 252 -5.04 11.12 -4.03
N GLY A 253 -5.44 9.92 -4.42
CA GLY A 253 -6.71 9.69 -5.14
C GLY A 253 -7.93 9.64 -4.21
N GLU A 254 -9.12 9.49 -4.79
CA GLU A 254 -10.32 9.24 -3.99
C GLU A 254 -10.22 7.88 -3.29
N HIS A 255 -10.47 7.89 -1.99
CA HIS A 255 -10.51 6.70 -1.16
C HIS A 255 -11.63 6.84 -0.13
N LYS A 256 -12.10 5.71 0.36
CA LYS A 256 -13.03 5.64 1.48
C LYS A 256 -12.33 6.12 2.75
N GLU A 257 -13.15 6.70 3.62
CA GLU A 257 -12.71 7.39 4.82
C GLU A 257 -12.72 6.49 6.06
N ASP A 258 -13.61 5.50 6.03
CA ASP A 258 -13.87 4.57 7.10
C ASP A 258 -13.69 3.13 6.56
N PRO A 259 -12.71 2.38 7.09
CA PRO A 259 -12.51 0.98 6.72
C PRO A 259 -13.52 0.04 7.39
N MET A 260 -14.36 0.47 8.34
CA MET A 260 -15.22 -0.46 9.10
C MET A 260 -16.28 -1.14 8.26
N GLN A 261 -16.92 -0.38 7.36
CA GLN A 261 -17.84 -0.98 6.39
C GLN A 261 -17.13 -2.06 5.56
N TYR A 262 -15.89 -1.78 5.16
CA TYR A 262 -15.07 -2.74 4.44
C TYR A 262 -14.72 -3.96 5.25
N VAL A 263 -14.34 -3.79 6.52
CA VAL A 263 -14.00 -4.92 7.35
C VAL A 263 -15.24 -5.78 7.56
N SER A 264 -16.39 -5.20 7.89
CA SER A 264 -17.64 -5.96 8.02
C SER A 264 -17.95 -6.75 6.73
N GLU A 265 -17.94 -6.09 5.58
CA GLU A 265 -18.23 -6.74 4.30
C GLU A 265 -17.21 -7.84 3.95
N LEU A 266 -15.92 -7.62 4.24
CA LEU A 266 -14.86 -8.60 4.00
C LEU A 266 -15.01 -9.83 4.89
N TYR A 267 -15.35 -9.66 6.16
CA TYR A 267 -15.55 -10.79 7.07
C TYR A 267 -16.82 -11.57 6.74
N ASP A 268 -17.91 -10.89 6.36
CA ASP A 268 -19.10 -11.56 5.87
C ASP A 268 -18.79 -12.39 4.61
N LEU A 269 -17.94 -11.87 3.72
CA LEU A 269 -17.45 -12.61 2.58
C LEU A 269 -16.59 -13.81 3.00
N ILE A 270 -15.61 -13.63 3.89
CA ILE A 270 -14.75 -14.72 4.38
C ILE A 270 -15.59 -15.84 5.01
N ASP A 271 -16.58 -15.50 5.85
CA ASP A 271 -17.49 -16.45 6.48
C ASP A 271 -18.25 -17.26 5.40
N VAL A 272 -18.70 -16.61 4.31
CA VAL A 272 -19.32 -17.30 3.17
C VAL A 272 -18.34 -18.26 2.48
N LEU A 273 -17.11 -17.81 2.20
CA LEU A 273 -16.09 -18.61 1.52
C LEU A 273 -15.68 -19.85 2.34
N GLN A 274 -15.51 -19.68 3.65
CA GLN A 274 -15.19 -20.79 4.57
C GLN A 274 -16.34 -21.80 4.62
N SER A 275 -17.58 -21.33 4.76
CA SER A 275 -18.75 -22.21 4.82
C SER A 275 -18.93 -23.06 3.55
N GLU A 276 -18.54 -22.57 2.36
CA GLU A 276 -18.58 -23.39 1.14
C GLU A 276 -17.41 -24.38 1.06
N SER A 277 -16.23 -24.02 1.56
CA SER A 277 -15.07 -24.92 1.58
C SER A 277 -15.27 -26.14 2.49
N GLU A 278 -16.02 -26.00 3.57
CA GLU A 278 -16.35 -27.10 4.49
C GLU A 278 -17.45 -28.03 3.96
N ASN A 279 -18.25 -27.56 3.00
CA ASN A 279 -19.38 -28.29 2.43
C ASN A 279 -19.08 -28.94 1.07
N SER A 280 -17.86 -28.77 0.54
CA SER A 280 -17.38 -29.32 -0.74
C SER A 280 -16.49 -30.54 -0.53
#